data_AF-A0A379KQ50-F1
#
_entry.id   AF-A0A379KQ50-F1
#
_cell.length_a   1.000
_cell.length_b   1.000
_cell.length_c   1.000
_cell.angle_alpha   90.00
_cell.angle_beta   90.00
_cell.angle_gamma   90.00
#
_symmetry.space_group_name_H-M   'P 1'
#
loop_
_entity.id
_entity.type
_entity.pdbx_description
1 polymer ?
#
loop_
_entity_poly.entity_id
_entity_poly.type
_entity_poly.pdbx_seq_one_letter_code
_entity_poly.pdbx_strand_id
1 'polypeptide(L)'
;MAPAKGWFEWIPDPAEPKRKQPYYITSADGGPLYFAALAEVHQSIEPDERDGFVIITAAADEGLIDIHDRKPLVLTSELAREWIAPSTSPERASAIVEQGCRPAADFRWFPVDKAVGNVRNEGASLVAPINSEDRQGQLEF
;
A
#
# COMPACT_ATOMS: atom_id res chain seq x y z
N MET A 1 5.05 -11.95 -2.62
CA MET A 1 5.33 -10.49 -2.52
C MET A 1 4.63 -9.79 -3.67
N ALA A 2 4.04 -8.61 -3.43
CA ALA A 2 3.45 -7.77 -4.47
C ALA A 2 4.18 -6.42 -4.55
N PRO A 3 5.03 -6.19 -5.58
CA PRO A 3 5.68 -4.90 -5.76
C PRO A 3 4.71 -3.86 -6.32
N ALA A 4 4.83 -2.61 -5.88
CA ALA A 4 4.00 -1.50 -6.35
C ALA A 4 4.76 -0.17 -6.33
N LYS A 5 4.22 0.83 -7.02
CA LYS A 5 4.67 2.24 -6.86
C LYS A 5 4.03 2.93 -5.67
N GLY A 6 2.90 2.42 -5.20
CA GLY A 6 2.06 3.04 -4.17
C GLY A 6 0.73 2.32 -4.05
N TRP A 7 -0.13 2.80 -3.16
CA TRP A 7 -1.51 2.35 -3.01
C TRP A 7 -2.45 3.55 -2.85
N PHE A 8 -3.76 3.30 -2.88
CA PHE A 8 -4.77 4.33 -2.73
C PHE A 8 -5.59 4.09 -1.47
N GLU A 9 -5.96 5.17 -0.78
CA GLU A 9 -6.94 5.15 0.31
C GLU A 9 -7.99 6.25 0.09
N TRP A 10 -9.21 6.01 0.55
CA TRP A 10 -10.33 6.94 0.35
C TRP A 10 -10.83 7.49 1.68
N ILE A 11 -10.50 8.75 1.96
CA ILE A 11 -10.91 9.46 3.17
C ILE A 11 -12.27 10.12 2.94
N PRO A 12 -13.26 9.99 3.84
CA PRO A 12 -14.49 10.78 3.79
C PRO A 12 -14.19 12.28 3.80
N ASP A 13 -14.90 13.05 2.97
CA ASP A 13 -14.81 14.51 2.99
C ASP A 13 -15.43 15.04 4.30
N PRO A 14 -14.72 15.87 5.09
CA PRO A 14 -15.24 16.41 6.34
C PRO A 14 -16.53 17.22 6.17
N ALA A 15 -16.68 17.93 5.06
CA ALA A 15 -17.86 18.73 4.75
C ALA A 15 -18.99 17.88 4.16
N GLU A 16 -18.66 16.80 3.44
CA GLU A 16 -19.62 15.91 2.81
C GLU A 16 -19.26 14.42 3.00
N PRO A 17 -19.58 13.80 4.15
CA PRO A 17 -19.11 12.44 4.49
C PRO A 17 -19.50 11.33 3.49
N LYS A 18 -20.51 11.57 2.64
CA LYS A 18 -20.92 10.65 1.56
C LYS A 18 -19.96 10.68 0.36
N ARG A 19 -19.14 11.71 0.24
CA ARG A 19 -18.10 11.85 -0.79
C ARG A 19 -16.77 11.45 -0.17
N LYS A 20 -15.97 10.68 -0.90
CA LYS A 20 -14.62 10.33 -0.49
C LYS A 20 -13.58 10.98 -1.39
N GLN A 21 -12.47 11.41 -0.80
CA GLN A 21 -11.29 11.92 -1.48
C GLN A 21 -10.24 10.81 -1.53
N PRO A 22 -9.83 10.34 -2.72
CA PRO A 22 -8.72 9.41 -2.84
C PRO A 22 -7.39 10.11 -2.54
N TYR A 23 -6.55 9.42 -1.79
CA TYR A 23 -5.15 9.76 -1.56
C TYR A 23 -4.29 8.67 -2.20
N TYR A 24 -3.22 9.08 -2.87
CA TYR A 24 -2.18 8.17 -3.30
C TYR A 24 -1.05 8.20 -2.29
N ILE A 25 -0.66 7.03 -1.79
CA ILE A 25 0.42 6.84 -0.83
C ILE A 25 1.56 6.11 -1.51
N THR A 26 2.77 6.66 -1.40
CA THR A 26 3.97 6.17 -2.11
C THR A 26 5.21 6.35 -1.24
N SER A 27 6.34 5.78 -1.67
CA SER A 27 7.61 5.93 -0.95
C SER A 27 8.05 7.40 -0.95
N ALA A 28 8.50 7.89 0.20
CA ALA A 28 9.00 9.26 0.33
C ALA A 28 10.26 9.49 -0.52
N ASP A 29 11.08 8.46 -0.70
CA ASP A 29 12.31 8.48 -1.52
C ASP A 29 12.06 8.20 -3.03
N GLY A 30 10.80 7.97 -3.43
CA GLY A 30 10.44 7.63 -4.81
C GLY A 30 10.78 6.21 -5.26
N GLY A 31 11.30 5.37 -4.35
CA GLY A 31 11.58 3.96 -4.58
C GLY A 31 10.31 3.10 -4.68
N PRO A 32 10.44 1.84 -5.14
CA PRO A 32 9.33 0.88 -5.14
C PRO A 32 8.93 0.49 -3.72
N LEU A 33 7.68 0.05 -3.58
CA LEU A 33 7.15 -0.56 -2.37
C LEU A 33 7.07 -2.08 -2.55
N TYR A 34 7.35 -2.82 -1.49
CA TYR A 34 7.28 -4.28 -1.46
C TYR A 34 6.24 -4.73 -0.44
N PHE A 35 5.05 -5.07 -0.91
CA PHE A 35 4.00 -5.57 -0.01
C PHE A 35 4.22 -7.05 0.28
N ALA A 36 4.21 -7.39 1.58
CA ALA A 36 4.13 -8.77 2.01
C ALA A 36 2.80 -9.37 1.54
N ALA A 37 2.87 -10.55 0.94
CA ALA A 37 1.72 -11.20 0.36
C ALA A 37 1.85 -12.72 0.51
N LEU A 38 0.71 -13.36 0.74
CA LEU A 38 0.54 -14.81 0.67
C LEU A 38 -0.08 -15.14 -0.69
N ALA A 39 0.36 -16.22 -1.31
CA ALA A 39 -0.15 -16.65 -2.60
C ALA A 39 -0.42 -18.15 -2.58
N GLU A 40 -1.46 -18.54 -3.29
CA GLU A 40 -1.70 -19.92 -3.70
C GLU A 40 -1.51 -19.96 -5.21
N VAL A 41 -0.60 -20.82 -5.67
CA VAL A 41 -0.25 -20.95 -7.09
C VAL A 41 -0.06 -22.42 -7.42
N HIS A 42 -0.80 -22.91 -8.41
CA HIS A 42 -0.71 -24.28 -8.89
C HIS A 42 0.42 -24.40 -9.92
N GLN A 43 1.16 -25.52 -9.90
CA GLN A 43 2.36 -25.71 -10.75
C GLN A 43 2.05 -26.11 -12.21
N SER A 44 0.85 -25.80 -12.70
CA SER A 44 0.43 -26.05 -14.07
C SER A 44 0.93 -24.93 -15.00
N ILE A 45 1.06 -25.24 -16.30
CA ILE A 45 1.31 -24.23 -17.34
C ILE A 45 0.01 -23.48 -17.68
N GLU A 46 -1.14 -24.15 -17.54
CA GLU A 46 -2.45 -23.55 -17.75
C GLU A 46 -2.87 -22.72 -16.53
N PRO A 47 -3.43 -21.51 -16.72
CA PRO A 47 -3.96 -20.70 -15.62
C PRO A 47 -5.02 -21.46 -14.82
N ASP A 48 -4.91 -21.43 -13.50
CA ASP A 48 -5.95 -21.95 -12.60
C ASP A 48 -6.74 -20.77 -12.01
N GLU A 49 -8.07 -20.84 -12.05
CA GLU A 49 -8.94 -19.79 -11.48
C GLU A 49 -8.78 -19.64 -9.95
N ARG A 50 -8.20 -20.63 -9.29
CA ARG A 50 -7.89 -20.62 -7.86
C ARG A 50 -6.56 -19.93 -7.56
N ASP A 51 -5.72 -19.69 -8.56
CA ASP A 51 -4.47 -18.99 -8.37
C ASP A 51 -4.74 -17.54 -7.96
N GLY A 52 -4.04 -17.09 -6.93
CA GLY A 52 -4.28 -15.77 -6.38
C GLY A 52 -3.33 -15.41 -5.28
N PHE A 53 -3.49 -14.19 -4.78
CA PHE A 53 -2.72 -13.70 -3.66
C PHE A 53 -3.54 -12.72 -2.84
N VAL A 54 -3.12 -12.57 -1.58
CA VAL A 54 -3.63 -11.55 -0.66
C VAL A 54 -2.47 -10.73 -0.16
N ILE A 55 -2.69 -9.42 -0.03
CA ILE A 55 -1.74 -8.52 0.63
C ILE A 55 -1.99 -8.57 2.13
N ILE A 56 -0.93 -8.77 2.91
CA ILE A 56 -1.00 -8.71 4.38
C ILE A 56 -1.14 -7.25 4.78
N THR A 57 -2.04 -6.94 5.72
CA THR A 57 -2.22 -5.60 6.27
C THR A 57 -1.68 -5.52 7.69
N ALA A 58 -1.10 -4.38 8.05
CA ALA A 58 -0.72 -4.01 9.41
C ALA A 58 -1.62 -2.87 9.92
N ALA A 59 -1.60 -2.62 11.23
CA ALA A 59 -2.17 -1.40 11.78
C ALA A 59 -1.47 -0.17 11.17
N ALA A 60 -2.23 0.86 10.85
CA ALA A 60 -1.65 2.15 10.51
C ALA A 60 -1.01 2.78 11.75
N ASP A 61 0.08 3.51 11.53
CA ASP A 61 0.87 4.20 12.53
C ASP A 61 0.93 5.69 12.19
N GLU A 62 1.00 6.53 13.23
CA GLU A 62 1.15 7.99 13.13
C GLU A 62 0.25 8.60 12.04
N GLY A 63 0.69 9.61 11.27
CA GLY A 63 -0.14 10.36 10.32
C GLY A 63 -0.88 9.57 9.23
N LEU A 64 -0.67 8.25 9.11
CA LEU A 64 -1.48 7.35 8.27
C LEU A 64 -2.81 6.95 8.93
N ILE A 65 -2.91 7.01 10.27
CA ILE A 65 -4.16 6.75 11.01
C ILE A 65 -5.25 7.76 10.62
N ASP A 66 -4.85 9.00 10.34
CA ASP A 66 -5.76 10.05 9.87
C ASP A 66 -6.36 9.73 8.48
N ILE A 67 -5.74 8.78 7.76
CA ILE A 67 -6.20 8.29 6.45
C ILE A 67 -7.05 7.02 6.59
N HIS A 68 -6.54 6.00 7.30
CA HIS A 68 -7.20 4.71 7.52
C HIS A 68 -6.57 3.96 8.71
N ASP A 69 -7.34 3.11 9.39
CA ASP A 69 -6.85 2.29 10.53
C ASP A 69 -5.88 1.15 10.13
N ARG A 70 -5.74 0.87 8.83
CA ARG A 70 -4.91 -0.21 8.29
C ARG A 70 -4.07 0.30 7.13
N LYS A 71 -2.92 -0.31 6.94
CA LYS A 71 -2.05 -0.11 5.77
C LYS A 71 -1.51 -1.46 5.27
N PRO A 72 -1.03 -1.57 4.03
CA PRO A 72 -0.28 -2.74 3.60
C PRO A 72 0.96 -2.97 4.49
N LEU A 73 1.31 -4.22 4.75
CA LEU A 73 2.59 -4.59 5.35
C LEU A 73 3.70 -4.34 4.30
N VAL A 74 4.28 -3.14 4.33
CA VAL A 74 5.34 -2.75 3.41
C VAL A 74 6.70 -3.10 3.99
N LEU A 75 7.47 -3.92 3.28
CA LEU A 75 8.79 -4.37 3.71
C LEU A 75 9.90 -3.48 3.12
N THR A 76 11.04 -3.44 3.80
CA THR A 76 12.30 -2.95 3.20
C THR A 76 12.77 -3.90 2.10
N SER A 77 13.77 -3.49 1.30
CA SER A 77 14.28 -4.34 0.23
C SER A 77 14.93 -5.63 0.76
N GLU A 78 15.55 -5.56 1.94
CA GLU A 78 16.22 -6.67 2.62
C GLU A 78 15.19 -7.67 3.15
N LEU A 79 14.16 -7.17 3.85
CA LEU A 79 13.09 -8.02 4.37
C LEU A 79 12.22 -8.60 3.26
N ALA A 80 12.04 -7.88 2.15
CA ALA A 80 11.34 -8.40 0.99
C ALA A 80 12.07 -9.60 0.36
N ARG A 81 13.42 -9.56 0.30
CA ARG A 81 14.25 -10.69 -0.16
C ARG A 81 14.17 -11.86 0.81
N GLU A 82 14.23 -11.59 2.12
CA GLU A 82 14.07 -12.61 3.14
C GLU A 82 12.67 -13.25 3.07
N TRP A 83 11.61 -12.46 2.91
CA TRP A 83 10.23 -12.92 2.83
C TRP A 83 9.98 -13.97 1.74
N ILE A 84 10.61 -13.80 0.57
CA ILE A 84 10.45 -14.73 -0.56
C ILE A 84 11.46 -15.88 -0.56
N ALA A 85 12.42 -15.89 0.36
CA ALA A 85 13.45 -16.92 0.39
C ALA A 85 12.85 -18.26 0.85
N PRO A 86 13.06 -19.37 0.11
CA PRO A 86 12.56 -20.69 0.52
C PRO A 86 13.11 -21.18 1.87
N SER A 87 14.23 -20.60 2.32
CA SER A 87 14.87 -20.91 3.60
C SER A 87 14.24 -20.18 4.79
N THR A 88 13.31 -19.25 4.57
CA THR A 88 12.67 -18.48 5.64
C THR A 88 11.67 -19.35 6.37
N SER A 89 11.89 -19.57 7.67
CA SER A 89 11.00 -20.39 8.48
C SER A 89 9.68 -19.68 8.77
N PRO A 90 8.59 -20.41 9.06
CA PRO A 90 7.32 -19.83 9.47
C PRO A 90 7.44 -18.88 10.67
N GLU A 91 8.27 -19.21 11.66
CA GLU A 91 8.50 -18.39 12.85
C GLU A 91 9.18 -17.07 12.47
N ARG A 92 10.15 -17.12 11.56
CA ARG A 92 10.80 -15.91 11.06
C ARG A 92 9.85 -15.05 10.22
N ALA A 93 9.03 -15.68 9.38
CA ALA A 93 7.99 -14.98 8.63
C ALA A 93 7.00 -14.27 9.55
N SER A 94 6.56 -14.91 10.64
CA SER A 94 5.71 -14.28 11.66
C SER A 94 6.39 -13.08 12.31
N ALA A 95 7.67 -13.17 12.67
CA ALA A 95 8.41 -12.04 13.22
C ALA A 95 8.53 -10.85 12.23
N ILE A 96 8.67 -11.13 10.92
CA ILE A 96 8.65 -10.11 9.87
C ILE A 96 7.26 -9.45 9.80
N VAL A 97 6.17 -10.22 9.95
CA VAL A 97 4.82 -9.65 9.97
C VAL A 97 4.59 -8.72 11.15
N GLU A 98 5.09 -9.08 12.33
CA GLU A 98 4.90 -8.30 13.56
C GLU A 98 5.72 -7.01 13.59
N GLN A 99 6.94 -7.01 13.04
CA GLN A 99 7.92 -5.94 13.28
C GLN A 99 8.58 -5.40 12.01
N GLY A 100 8.32 -6.00 10.85
CA GLY A 100 9.01 -5.69 9.59
C GLY A 100 8.36 -4.61 8.74
N CYS A 101 7.24 -4.02 9.20
CA CYS A 101 6.55 -2.98 8.46
C CYS A 101 7.33 -1.66 8.52
N ARG A 102 7.55 -1.03 7.37
CA ARG A 102 8.12 0.32 7.28
C ARG A 102 7.23 1.32 8.04
N PRO A 103 7.82 2.26 8.81
CA PRO A 103 7.09 3.26 9.58
C PRO A 103 6.39 4.29 8.68
N ALA A 104 5.41 5.02 9.20
CA ALA A 104 4.69 6.05 8.44
C ALA A 104 5.60 7.12 7.80
N ALA A 105 6.68 7.49 8.48
CA ALA A 105 7.66 8.49 8.03
C ALA A 105 8.39 8.11 6.72
N ASP A 106 8.36 6.83 6.33
CA ASP A 106 8.94 6.34 5.09
C ASP A 106 8.06 6.61 3.86
N PHE A 107 6.83 7.10 4.08
CA PHE A 107 5.85 7.35 3.05
C PHE A 107 5.54 8.83 2.91
N ARG A 108 5.02 9.16 1.73
CA ARG A 108 4.34 10.42 1.46
C ARG A 108 2.99 10.14 0.83
N TRP A 109 2.04 11.02 1.06
CA TRP A 109 0.69 10.91 0.51
C TRP A 109 0.15 12.26 0.11
N PHE A 110 -0.74 12.25 -0.89
CA PHE A 110 -1.36 13.46 -1.41
C PHE A 110 -2.70 13.12 -2.07
N PRO A 111 -3.65 14.08 -2.12
CA PRO A 111 -4.94 13.86 -2.76
C PRO A 111 -4.77 13.75 -4.29
N VAL A 112 -5.50 12.82 -4.90
CA VAL A 112 -5.54 12.61 -6.36
C VAL A 112 -6.95 12.76 -6.91
N ASP A 113 -7.10 12.72 -8.24
CA ASP A 113 -8.39 12.88 -8.88
C ASP A 113 -9.33 11.69 -8.58
N LYS A 114 -10.63 11.96 -8.41
CA LYS A 114 -11.65 10.94 -8.13
C LYS A 114 -11.82 9.93 -9.27
N ALA A 115 -11.31 10.22 -10.46
CA ALA A 115 -11.26 9.31 -11.61
C ALA A 115 -10.61 7.96 -11.28
N VAL A 116 -9.70 7.88 -10.30
CA VAL A 116 -9.08 6.60 -9.88
C VAL A 116 -10.08 5.59 -9.30
N GLY A 117 -11.25 6.05 -8.82
CA GLY A 117 -12.31 5.17 -8.35
C GLY A 117 -13.00 4.37 -9.45
N ASN A 118 -12.83 4.75 -10.73
CA ASN A 118 -13.34 3.99 -11.87
C ASN A 118 -12.21 3.16 -12.47
N VAL A 119 -12.27 1.84 -12.24
CA VAL A 119 -11.24 0.86 -12.66
C VAL A 119 -10.97 0.79 -14.17
N ARG A 120 -11.83 1.40 -15.00
CA ARG A 120 -11.59 1.52 -16.44
C ARG A 120 -10.55 2.58 -16.79
N ASN A 121 -10.18 3.42 -15.84
CA ASN A 121 -9.16 4.45 -16.01
C ASN A 121 -7.79 3.87 -15.62
N GLU A 122 -6.82 3.95 -16.53
CA GLU A 122 -5.46 3.42 -16.32
C GLU A 122 -4.36 4.46 -16.62
N GLY A 123 -4.74 5.73 -16.79
CA GLY A 123 -3.81 6.80 -17.19
C GLY A 123 -2.82 7.20 -16.10
N ALA A 124 -1.63 7.64 -16.50
CA ALA A 124 -0.59 8.10 -15.57
C ALA A 124 -1.00 9.31 -14.71
N SER A 125 -2.01 10.07 -15.13
CA SER A 125 -2.56 11.20 -14.37
C SER A 125 -3.27 10.77 -13.07
N LEU A 126 -3.62 9.49 -12.91
CA LEU A 126 -4.34 9.00 -11.73
C LEU A 126 -3.50 9.01 -10.44
N VAL A 127 -2.18 9.14 -10.56
CA VAL A 127 -1.25 9.31 -9.44
C VAL A 127 -0.69 10.73 -9.35
N ALA A 128 -1.23 11.67 -10.14
CA ALA A 128 -0.83 13.07 -10.08
C ALA A 128 -1.60 13.78 -8.93
N PRO A 129 -0.91 14.59 -8.10
CA PRO A 129 -1.57 15.41 -7.10
C PRO A 129 -2.58 16.38 -7.75
N ILE A 130 -3.75 16.58 -7.13
CA ILE A 130 -4.73 17.59 -7.60
C ILE A 130 -4.40 19.01 -7.14
N ASN A 131 -3.58 19.15 -6.09
CA ASN A 131 -3.12 20.44 -5.56
C ASN A 131 -1.59 20.46 -5.54
N SER A 132 -0.98 21.61 -5.83
CA SER A 132 0.49 21.81 -5.82
C SER A 132 1.10 21.95 -4.41
N GLU A 133 0.26 21.99 -3.36
CA GLU A 133 0.73 21.99 -1.98
C GLU A 133 0.92 20.55 -1.49
N ASP A 134 2.14 20.04 -1.68
CA ASP A 134 2.65 18.82 -1.05
C ASP A 134 2.60 18.98 0.48
N ARG A 135 1.48 18.63 1.11
CA ARG A 135 1.43 18.50 2.58
C ARG A 135 1.86 17.09 2.96
N GLN A 136 3.17 16.90 3.08
CA GLN A 136 3.72 15.77 3.82
C GLN A 136 3.12 15.76 5.24
N GLY A 137 2.51 14.64 5.63
CA GLY A 137 2.43 14.27 7.04
C GLY A 137 1.45 15.02 7.94
N GLN A 138 0.68 16.01 7.46
CA GLN A 138 -0.28 16.73 8.31
C GLN A 138 -1.62 16.93 7.60
N LEU A 139 -2.59 16.09 7.97
CA LEU A 139 -4.00 16.42 7.84
C LEU A 139 -4.35 17.33 9.03
N GLU A 140 -4.10 18.64 8.92
CA GLU A 140 -4.69 19.58 9.86
C GLU A 140 -6.20 19.63 9.58
N PHE A 141 -6.99 19.17 10.54
CA PHE A 141 -8.43 19.40 10.61
C PHE A 141 -8.72 20.71 11.36
#